data_AF-A0A933VNX9-F1
#
_entry.id   AF-A0A933VNX9-F1
#
_cell.length_a   1.000
_cell.length_b   1.000
_cell.length_c   1.000
_cell.angle_alpha   90.00
_cell.angle_beta   90.00
_cell.angle_gamma   90.00
#
_symmetry.space_group_name_H-M   'P 1'
#
loop_
_entity.id
_entity.type
_entity.pdbx_description
1 polymer ?
#
loop_
_entity_poly.entity_id
_entity_poly.type
_entity_poly.pdbx_seq_one_letter_code
_entity_poly.pdbx_strand_id
1 'polypeptide(L)'
;QRDEFLPLRVIRQELAAGRIDEAEAPVPAPDPSARGARPARRPSVSVTGGGALYTLDDVVEETRADASLVAELEDFGVIKGELRAGVKYYDETEREIVRAVTELARYGVGGRNLRAFRTSADREAALLQQILAPALRSRNPERRKEAVEALENLAAVTTHLKHLLLIRDLRKIVG
;
A
#
# COMPACT_ATOMS: atom_id res chain seq x y z
N GLN A 1 27.37 -31.55 -29.43
CA GLN A 1 28.44 -30.54 -29.46
C GLN A 1 27.76 -29.19 -29.67
N ARG A 2 27.87 -28.33 -28.64
CA ARG A 2 27.65 -26.86 -28.59
C ARG A 2 26.38 -26.27 -29.24
N ASP A 3 25.39 -25.98 -28.39
CA ASP A 3 24.41 -24.92 -28.61
C ASP A 3 25.12 -23.56 -28.54
N GLU A 4 25.23 -22.88 -29.68
CA GLU A 4 25.76 -21.53 -29.77
C GLU A 4 24.68 -20.50 -29.40
N PHE A 5 24.91 -19.82 -28.28
CA PHE A 5 24.15 -18.66 -27.82
C PHE A 5 24.36 -17.48 -28.77
N LEU A 6 23.27 -16.93 -29.33
CA LEU A 6 23.31 -15.60 -29.93
C LEU A 6 23.31 -14.53 -28.81
N PRO A 7 24.30 -13.61 -28.78
CA PRO A 7 24.40 -12.60 -27.72
C PRO A 7 23.23 -11.60 -27.77
N LEU A 8 22.76 -11.18 -26.59
CA LEU A 8 21.66 -10.22 -26.35
C LEU A 8 21.82 -8.82 -26.99
N ARG A 9 22.83 -8.63 -27.84
CA ARG A 9 23.07 -7.41 -28.62
C ARG A 9 22.28 -7.36 -29.95
N VAL A 10 21.79 -8.49 -30.46
CA VAL A 10 21.16 -8.55 -31.80
C VAL A 10 19.63 -8.35 -31.75
N ILE A 11 18.96 -8.75 -30.67
CA ILE A 11 17.50 -8.50 -30.49
C ILE A 11 17.19 -6.99 -30.32
N ARG A 12 18.19 -6.19 -29.90
CA ARG A 12 18.01 -4.77 -29.62
C ARG A 12 18.10 -3.87 -30.86
N GLN A 13 18.63 -4.38 -31.98
CA GLN A 13 18.75 -3.59 -33.22
C GLN A 13 17.56 -3.78 -34.18
N GLU A 14 16.88 -4.93 -34.13
CA GLU A 14 15.68 -5.17 -34.97
C GLU A 14 14.42 -4.43 -34.49
N LEU A 15 14.41 -3.93 -33.24
CA LEU A 15 13.32 -3.05 -32.74
C LEU A 15 13.56 -1.56 -33.01
N ALA A 16 14.73 -1.16 -33.51
CA ALA A 16 15.09 0.24 -33.76
C ALA A 16 14.90 0.66 -35.23
N ALA A 17 14.72 -0.28 -36.16
CA ALA A 17 14.52 0.00 -37.58
C ALA A 17 13.05 -0.21 -37.96
N GLY A 18 12.18 0.69 -37.49
CA GLY A 18 10.75 0.66 -37.75
C GLY A 18 10.41 0.70 -39.25
N ARG A 19 10.16 -0.48 -39.83
CA ARG A 19 9.61 -0.64 -41.18
C ARG A 19 8.62 -1.79 -41.19
N ILE A 20 7.35 -1.43 -41.15
CA ILE A 20 6.29 -2.20 -41.80
C ILE A 20 5.52 -1.17 -42.62
N ASP A 21 5.70 -1.24 -43.94
CA ASP A 21 4.98 -0.45 -44.93
C ASP A 21 3.57 -1.01 -45.10
N GLU A 22 2.52 -0.26 -44.75
CA GLU A 22 1.18 -0.48 -45.29
C GLU A 22 0.49 0.87 -45.57
N ALA A 23 -0.05 0.97 -46.78
CA ALA A 23 -0.67 2.16 -47.34
C ALA A 23 -2.12 2.37 -46.84
N GLU A 24 -2.39 3.62 -46.43
CA GLU A 24 -3.60 4.43 -46.62
C GLU A 24 -5.01 3.83 -46.34
N ALA A 25 -5.53 4.13 -45.14
CA ALA A 25 -6.91 4.60 -44.91
C ALA A 25 -6.94 5.44 -43.61
N PRO A 26 -7.71 6.56 -43.52
CA PRO A 26 -7.68 7.42 -42.34
C PRO A 26 -8.51 6.80 -41.21
N VAL A 27 -7.85 6.04 -40.35
CA VAL A 27 -8.38 5.70 -39.02
C VAL A 27 -8.19 6.91 -38.10
N PRO A 28 -9.23 7.34 -37.36
CA PRO A 28 -9.09 8.45 -36.43
C PRO A 28 -8.02 8.09 -35.38
N ALA A 29 -7.12 9.04 -35.12
CA ALA A 29 -6.00 8.87 -34.21
C ALA A 29 -6.46 8.26 -32.87
N PRO A 30 -5.74 7.26 -32.33
CA PRO A 30 -6.04 6.74 -31.00
C PRO A 30 -5.83 7.87 -29.98
N ASP A 31 -6.88 8.18 -29.24
CA ASP A 31 -6.82 9.05 -28.09
C ASP A 31 -5.74 8.51 -27.11
N PRO A 32 -4.70 9.29 -26.77
CA PRO A 32 -3.66 8.87 -25.82
C PRO A 32 -4.18 8.72 -24.38
N SER A 33 -5.48 8.96 -24.13
CA SER A 33 -6.13 8.74 -22.82
C SER A 33 -6.42 7.26 -22.52
N ALA A 34 -6.44 6.37 -23.51
CA ALA A 34 -6.59 4.92 -23.29
C ALA A 34 -5.25 4.25 -22.97
N ARG A 35 -4.54 4.76 -21.96
CA ARG A 35 -3.46 4.00 -21.31
C ARG A 35 -4.09 2.82 -20.58
N GLY A 36 -4.18 1.70 -21.31
CA GLY A 36 -4.47 0.38 -20.77
C GLY A 36 -3.72 0.18 -19.46
N ALA A 37 -4.47 -0.28 -18.47
CA ALA A 37 -4.08 -0.47 -17.07
C ALA A 37 -2.57 -0.64 -16.89
N ARG A 38 -1.93 0.39 -16.31
CA ARG A 38 -0.62 0.19 -15.67
C ARG A 38 -0.78 -1.05 -14.79
N PRO A 39 0.12 -2.06 -14.84
CA PRO A 39 0.05 -3.15 -13.89
C PRO A 39 -0.01 -2.50 -12.51
N ALA A 40 -1.09 -2.77 -11.77
CA ALA A 40 -1.34 -2.12 -10.48
C ALA A 40 -0.08 -2.34 -9.66
N ARG A 41 0.75 -1.30 -9.54
CA ARG A 41 2.03 -1.40 -8.84
C ARG A 41 1.67 -1.86 -7.44
N ARG A 42 2.29 -2.95 -7.00
CA ARG A 42 2.08 -3.42 -5.63
C ARG A 42 2.41 -2.26 -4.69
N PRO A 43 1.59 -2.03 -3.66
CA PRO A 43 1.90 -1.01 -2.67
C PRO A 43 3.26 -1.35 -2.03
N SER A 44 4.15 -0.37 -1.97
CA SER A 44 5.40 -0.50 -1.21
C SER A 44 5.07 -0.43 0.28
N VAL A 45 5.55 -1.40 1.05
CA VAL A 45 5.41 -1.42 2.51
C VAL A 45 6.80 -1.26 3.09
N SER A 46 6.97 -0.28 3.99
CA SER A 46 8.18 -0.13 4.82
C SER A 46 7.76 -0.30 6.28
N VAL A 47 8.44 -1.15 7.03
CA VAL A 47 8.21 -1.31 8.48
C VAL A 47 9.26 -0.57 9.31
N THR A 48 10.30 -0.03 8.67
CA THR A 48 11.34 0.75 9.35
C THR A 48 11.13 2.24 9.12
N GLY A 49 11.02 3.00 10.22
CA GLY A 49 10.94 4.46 10.24
C GLY A 49 9.67 4.98 10.90
N GLY A 50 9.80 5.51 12.11
CA GLY A 50 8.83 6.47 12.61
C GLY A 50 9.03 7.76 11.82
N GLY A 51 7.98 8.21 11.11
CA GLY A 51 8.03 9.41 10.29
C GLY A 51 8.17 10.68 11.13
N ALA A 52 7.80 11.81 10.53
CA ALA A 52 7.61 13.04 11.30
C ALA A 52 6.56 12.82 12.41
N LEU A 53 6.68 13.60 13.49
CA LEU A 53 5.76 13.59 14.60
C LEU A 53 4.90 14.84 14.58
N TYR A 54 3.62 14.65 14.82
CA TYR A 54 2.58 15.67 14.68
C TYR A 54 1.84 15.80 16.01
N THR A 55 1.62 17.02 16.46
CA THR A 55 0.69 17.25 17.58
C THR A 55 -0.76 16.98 17.14
N LEU A 56 -1.69 16.91 18.10
CA LEU A 56 -3.11 16.82 17.77
C LEU A 56 -3.57 17.96 16.85
N ASP A 57 -3.10 19.18 17.12
CA ASP A 57 -3.46 20.36 16.33
C ASP A 57 -2.94 20.24 14.89
N ASP A 58 -1.70 19.79 14.70
CA ASP A 58 -1.12 19.55 13.37
C ASP A 58 -1.94 18.49 12.59
N VAL A 59 -2.31 17.38 13.26
CA VAL A 59 -3.12 16.32 12.64
C VAL A 59 -4.48 16.85 12.20
N VAL A 60 -5.17 17.59 13.07
CA VAL A 60 -6.48 18.19 12.77
C VAL A 60 -6.38 19.17 11.60
N GLU A 61 -5.38 20.05 11.60
CA GLU A 61 -5.16 21.03 10.54
C GLU A 61 -4.88 20.35 9.19
N GLU A 62 -3.94 19.41 9.14
CA GLU A 62 -3.48 18.82 7.89
C GLU A 62 -4.46 17.79 7.29
N THR A 63 -5.22 17.10 8.14
CA THR A 63 -6.19 16.08 7.70
C THR A 63 -7.60 16.64 7.54
N ARG A 64 -7.87 17.83 8.10
CA ARG A 64 -9.20 18.44 8.23
C ARG A 64 -10.20 17.55 8.98
N ALA A 65 -9.69 16.70 9.88
CA ALA A 65 -10.52 15.89 10.76
C ALA A 65 -11.19 16.78 11.82
N ASP A 66 -12.36 16.38 12.32
CA ASP A 66 -12.88 16.92 13.56
C ASP A 66 -12.05 16.36 14.74
N ALA A 67 -11.74 17.18 15.75
CA ALA A 67 -11.03 16.73 16.94
C ALA A 67 -11.77 15.59 17.66
N SER A 68 -13.12 15.58 17.62
CA SER A 68 -13.92 14.49 18.17
C SER A 68 -13.73 13.17 17.41
N LEU A 69 -13.49 13.24 16.09
CA LEU A 69 -13.19 12.05 15.28
C LEU A 69 -11.83 11.47 15.68
N VAL A 70 -10.82 12.31 15.89
CA VAL A 70 -9.50 11.83 16.36
C VAL A 70 -9.61 11.15 17.73
N ALA A 71 -10.37 11.74 18.66
CA ALA A 71 -10.63 11.12 19.96
C ALA A 71 -11.37 9.78 19.83
N GLU A 72 -12.40 9.70 18.97
CA GLU A 72 -13.12 8.46 18.69
C GLU A 72 -12.18 7.36 18.14
N LEU A 73 -11.26 7.74 17.24
CA LEU A 73 -10.27 6.82 16.68
C LEU A 73 -9.33 6.26 17.75
N GLU A 74 -8.91 7.08 18.72
CA GLU A 74 -8.12 6.62 19.86
C GLU A 74 -8.91 5.67 20.76
N ASP A 75 -10.16 6.01 21.07
CA ASP A 75 -11.04 5.20 21.93
C ASP A 75 -11.30 3.80 21.34
N PHE A 76 -11.47 3.71 20.02
CA PHE A 76 -11.58 2.42 19.33
C PHE A 76 -10.22 1.72 19.09
N GLY A 77 -9.12 2.40 19.42
CA GLY A 77 -7.75 1.93 19.25
C GLY A 77 -7.35 1.79 17.78
N VAL A 78 -7.99 2.56 16.89
CA VAL A 78 -7.69 2.62 15.46
C VAL A 78 -6.40 3.39 15.22
N ILE A 79 -6.18 4.44 16.02
CA ILE A 79 -4.92 5.18 16.09
C ILE A 79 -4.33 5.15 17.50
N LYS A 80 -3.06 5.52 17.63
CA LYS A 80 -2.37 5.65 18.93
C LYS A 80 -1.49 6.90 18.98
N GLY A 81 -1.76 7.79 19.93
CA GLY A 81 -0.83 8.86 20.28
C GLY A 81 0.25 8.41 21.27
N GLU A 82 1.47 8.91 21.09
CA GLU A 82 2.58 8.76 22.02
C GLU A 82 2.70 10.01 22.90
N LEU A 83 2.68 9.85 24.23
CA LEU A 83 2.87 10.95 25.16
C LEU A 83 4.36 11.27 25.33
N ARG A 84 4.76 12.51 25.01
CA ARG A 84 6.11 13.04 25.21
C ARG A 84 6.05 14.38 25.91
N ALA A 85 6.70 14.46 27.08
CA ALA A 85 6.74 15.68 27.90
C ALA A 85 5.34 16.30 28.18
N GLY A 86 4.31 15.47 28.31
CA GLY A 86 2.92 15.91 28.56
C GLY A 86 2.12 16.29 27.31
N VAL A 87 2.74 16.27 26.12
CA VAL A 87 2.08 16.52 24.83
C VAL A 87 1.94 15.20 24.09
N LYS A 88 0.79 15.01 23.43
CA LYS A 88 0.51 13.82 22.63
C LYS A 88 0.94 14.04 21.18
N TYR A 89 1.73 13.10 20.66
CA TYR A 89 2.24 13.11 19.29
C TYR A 89 1.75 11.89 18.52
N TYR A 90 1.51 12.08 17.23
CA TYR A 90 1.13 11.06 16.27
C TYR A 90 2.21 10.96 15.21
N ASP A 91 2.57 9.76 14.78
CA ASP A 91 3.49 9.61 13.66
C ASP A 91 2.75 9.77 12.31
N GLU A 92 3.53 9.75 11.23
CA GLU A 92 3.00 9.85 9.87
C GLU A 92 1.97 8.76 9.53
N THR A 93 2.11 7.54 10.06
CA THR A 93 1.15 6.46 9.82
C THR A 93 -0.16 6.76 10.51
N GLU A 94 -0.12 7.19 11.76
CA GLU A 94 -1.28 7.58 12.54
C GLU A 94 -2.02 8.77 11.85
N ARG A 95 -1.27 9.77 11.36
CA ARG A 95 -1.81 10.90 10.59
C ARG A 95 -2.52 10.45 9.30
N GLU A 96 -1.92 9.54 8.54
CA GLU A 96 -2.52 9.03 7.30
C GLU A 96 -3.75 8.15 7.56
N ILE A 97 -3.80 7.43 8.69
CA ILE A 97 -5.02 6.73 9.12
C ILE A 97 -6.14 7.74 9.39
N VAL A 98 -5.85 8.84 10.11
CA VAL A 98 -6.84 9.91 10.36
C VAL A 98 -7.34 10.49 9.03
N ARG A 99 -6.44 10.80 8.09
CA ARG A 99 -6.80 11.32 6.76
C ARG A 99 -7.77 10.39 6.01
N ALA A 100 -7.45 9.09 5.96
CA ALA A 100 -8.29 8.12 5.28
C ALA A 100 -9.67 7.99 5.95
N VAL A 101 -9.74 8.01 7.28
CA VAL A 101 -11.02 7.94 7.98
C VAL A 101 -11.83 9.22 7.81
N THR A 102 -11.21 10.39 7.77
CA THR A 102 -11.90 11.67 7.48
C THR A 102 -12.62 11.62 6.13
N GLU A 103 -12.06 10.95 5.12
CA GLU A 103 -12.74 10.74 3.84
C GLU A 103 -13.93 9.78 3.96
N LEU A 104 -13.75 8.66 4.69
CA LEU A 104 -14.80 7.66 4.92
C LEU A 104 -15.96 8.22 5.77
N ALA A 105 -15.67 9.12 6.71
CA ALA A 105 -16.66 9.76 7.57
C ALA A 105 -17.71 10.56 6.77
N ARG A 106 -17.33 11.10 5.60
CA ARG A 106 -18.25 11.78 4.66
C ARG A 106 -19.36 10.88 4.13
N TYR A 107 -19.14 9.56 4.19
CA TYR A 107 -20.10 8.53 3.78
C TYR A 107 -20.75 7.83 4.97
N GLY A 108 -20.63 8.38 6.19
CA GLY A 108 -21.23 7.82 7.41
C GLY A 108 -20.46 6.64 8.03
N VAL A 109 -19.20 6.43 7.64
CA VAL A 109 -18.36 5.38 8.23
C VAL A 109 -17.70 5.90 9.50
N GLY A 110 -18.07 5.32 10.65
CA GLY A 110 -17.52 5.66 11.97
C GLY A 110 -17.27 4.44 12.87
N GLY A 111 -16.97 4.67 14.14
CA GLY A 111 -16.46 3.75 15.16
C GLY A 111 -16.60 2.24 14.93
N ARG A 112 -17.84 1.72 14.88
CA ARG A 112 -18.08 0.26 14.75
C ARG A 112 -17.46 -0.32 13.47
N ASN A 113 -17.52 0.40 12.35
CA ASN A 113 -16.94 -0.04 11.08
C ASN A 113 -15.41 -0.04 11.18
N LEU A 114 -14.84 0.96 11.85
CA LEU A 114 -13.40 1.11 12.04
C LEU A 114 -12.80 -0.02 12.89
N ARG A 115 -13.55 -0.52 13.88
CA ARG A 115 -13.16 -1.72 14.63
C ARG A 115 -13.00 -2.95 13.73
N ALA A 116 -13.82 -3.09 12.69
CA ALA A 116 -13.70 -4.19 11.74
C ALA A 116 -12.43 -4.07 10.90
N PHE A 117 -12.10 -2.86 10.41
CA PHE A 117 -10.83 -2.60 9.72
C PHE A 117 -9.62 -2.92 10.60
N ARG A 118 -9.62 -2.42 11.84
CA ARG A 118 -8.58 -2.72 12.83
C ARG A 118 -8.42 -4.22 13.07
N THR A 119 -9.53 -4.93 13.30
CA THR A 119 -9.50 -6.38 13.54
C THR A 119 -8.95 -7.15 12.34
N SER A 120 -9.25 -6.71 11.11
CA SER A 120 -8.68 -7.30 9.90
C SER A 120 -7.16 -7.09 9.85
N ALA A 121 -6.70 -5.86 10.09
CA ALA A 121 -5.28 -5.51 10.11
C ALA A 121 -4.52 -6.32 11.18
N ASP A 122 -5.06 -6.44 12.39
CA ASP A 122 -4.47 -7.21 13.49
C ASP A 122 -4.30 -8.70 13.12
N ARG A 123 -5.30 -9.30 12.46
CA ARG A 123 -5.25 -10.70 12.01
C ARG A 123 -4.18 -10.93 10.94
N GLU A 124 -4.04 -9.99 10.02
CA GLU A 124 -3.03 -10.06 8.97
C GLU A 124 -1.63 -9.91 9.54
N ALA A 125 -1.43 -8.93 10.44
CA ALA A 125 -0.17 -8.76 11.14
C ALA A 125 0.19 -10.03 11.93
N ALA A 126 -0.76 -10.63 12.64
CA ALA A 126 -0.56 -11.88 13.37
C ALA A 126 -0.19 -13.04 12.45
N LEU A 127 -0.82 -13.17 11.27
CA LEU A 127 -0.48 -14.18 10.28
C LEU A 127 0.96 -14.02 9.79
N LEU A 128 1.34 -12.79 9.38
CA LEU A 128 2.71 -12.52 8.91
C LEU A 128 3.75 -12.74 10.01
N GLN A 129 3.43 -12.31 11.23
CA GLN A 129 4.26 -12.57 12.41
C GLN A 129 4.44 -14.06 12.65
N GLN A 130 3.38 -14.88 12.57
CA GLN A 130 3.47 -16.31 12.77
C GLN A 130 4.41 -16.98 11.75
N ILE A 131 4.36 -16.54 10.48
CA ILE A 131 5.20 -17.07 9.41
C ILE A 131 6.68 -16.73 9.65
N LEU A 132 6.98 -15.49 10.04
CA LEU A 132 8.35 -14.98 10.11
C LEU A 132 8.96 -14.95 11.53
N ALA A 133 8.18 -15.29 12.56
CA ALA A 133 8.58 -15.21 13.96
C ALA A 133 9.93 -15.89 14.28
N PRO A 134 10.25 -17.10 13.79
CA PRO A 134 11.55 -17.72 14.04
C PRO A 134 12.72 -16.91 13.48
N ALA A 135 12.57 -16.38 12.26
CA ALA A 135 13.61 -15.62 11.58
C ALA A 135 13.79 -14.22 12.19
N LEU A 136 12.69 -13.55 12.55
CA LEU A 136 12.71 -12.25 13.22
C LEU A 136 13.36 -12.30 14.62
N ARG A 137 13.26 -13.43 15.33
CA ARG A 137 13.90 -13.64 16.64
C ARG A 137 15.35 -14.13 16.55
N SER A 138 15.88 -14.32 15.35
CA SER A 138 17.26 -14.78 15.15
C SER A 138 18.28 -13.82 15.78
N ARG A 139 19.27 -14.39 16.48
CA ARG A 139 20.44 -13.65 16.99
C ARG A 139 21.38 -13.20 15.86
N ASN A 140 21.39 -13.93 14.73
CA ASN A 140 22.16 -13.53 13.56
C ASN A 140 21.49 -12.29 12.90
N PRO A 141 22.21 -11.17 12.75
CA PRO A 141 21.66 -9.91 12.25
C PRO A 141 21.31 -9.96 10.76
N GLU A 142 22.07 -10.70 9.93
CA GLU A 142 21.77 -10.86 8.50
C GLU A 142 20.43 -11.56 8.29
N ARG A 143 20.19 -12.69 8.97
CA ARG A 143 18.91 -13.42 8.94
C ARG A 143 17.75 -12.56 9.42
N ARG A 144 17.99 -11.68 10.39
CA ARG A 144 16.94 -10.77 10.89
C ARG A 144 16.61 -9.72 9.84
N LYS A 145 17.62 -9.16 9.17
CA LYS A 145 17.44 -8.22 8.07
C LYS A 145 16.65 -8.86 6.92
N GLU A 146 17.05 -10.06 6.48
CA GLU A 146 16.31 -10.84 5.48
C GLU A 146 14.85 -11.09 5.89
N ALA A 147 14.60 -11.35 7.18
CA ALA A 147 13.25 -11.54 7.69
C ALA A 147 12.40 -10.25 7.65
N VAL A 148 13.00 -9.07 7.87
CA VAL A 148 12.32 -7.77 7.73
C VAL A 148 11.98 -7.50 6.27
N GLU A 149 12.92 -7.74 5.35
CA GLU A 149 12.68 -7.61 3.91
C GLU A 149 11.59 -8.59 3.43
N ALA A 150 11.59 -9.82 3.94
CA ALA A 150 10.53 -10.80 3.68
C ALA A 150 9.17 -10.35 4.22
N LEU A 151 9.14 -9.72 5.40
CA LEU A 151 7.92 -9.17 6.01
C LEU A 151 7.30 -8.08 5.13
N GLU A 152 8.11 -7.13 4.65
CA GLU A 152 7.68 -6.06 3.74
C GLU A 152 7.11 -6.62 2.43
N ASN A 153 7.80 -7.60 1.85
CA ASN A 153 7.34 -8.27 0.64
C ASN A 153 6.00 -9.01 0.85
N LEU A 154 5.86 -9.75 1.95
CA LEU A 154 4.60 -10.45 2.26
C LEU A 154 3.46 -9.47 2.55
N ALA A 155 3.74 -8.35 3.23
CA ALA A 155 2.75 -7.31 3.45
C ALA A 155 2.28 -6.70 2.13
N ALA A 156 3.18 -6.39 1.20
CA ALA A 156 2.85 -5.89 -0.13
C ALA A 156 1.98 -6.88 -0.93
N VAL A 157 2.32 -8.18 -0.91
CA VAL A 157 1.54 -9.23 -1.56
C VAL A 157 0.14 -9.37 -0.94
N THR A 158 0.07 -9.37 0.39
CA THR A 158 -1.20 -9.52 1.12
C THR A 158 -2.12 -8.32 0.86
N THR A 159 -1.59 -7.10 0.84
CA THR A 159 -2.37 -5.91 0.50
C THR A 159 -2.87 -5.95 -0.95
N HIS A 160 -2.04 -6.39 -1.89
CA HIS A 160 -2.48 -6.56 -3.28
C HIS A 160 -3.59 -7.62 -3.42
N LEU A 161 -3.47 -8.75 -2.72
CA LEU A 161 -4.51 -9.78 -2.67
C LEU A 161 -5.84 -9.20 -2.16
N LYS A 162 -5.83 -8.49 -1.03
CA LYS A 162 -7.06 -7.86 -0.49
C LYS A 162 -7.69 -6.89 -1.47
N HIS A 163 -6.88 -6.06 -2.13
CA HIS A 163 -7.37 -5.13 -3.14
C HIS A 163 -8.09 -5.86 -4.28
N LEU A 164 -7.52 -6.96 -4.78
CA LEU A 164 -8.14 -7.76 -5.83
C LEU A 164 -9.43 -8.45 -5.35
N LEU A 165 -9.46 -8.98 -4.13
CA LEU A 165 -10.67 -9.56 -3.53
C LEU A 165 -11.78 -8.51 -3.40
N LEU A 166 -11.43 -7.32 -2.92
CA LEU A 166 -12.35 -6.18 -2.82
C LEU A 166 -12.91 -5.81 -4.19
N ILE A 167 -12.07 -5.64 -5.22
CA ILE A 167 -12.53 -5.35 -6.59
C ILE A 167 -13.49 -6.43 -7.08
N ARG A 168 -13.15 -7.71 -6.89
CA ARG A 168 -14.00 -8.82 -7.31
C ARG A 168 -15.39 -8.75 -6.68
N ASP A 169 -15.47 -8.42 -5.40
CA ASP A 169 -16.73 -8.37 -4.67
C ASP A 169 -17.52 -7.09 -4.98
N LEU A 170 -16.85 -5.94 -5.17
CA LEU A 170 -17.49 -4.69 -5.62
C LEU A 170 -18.12 -4.84 -7.01
N ARG A 171 -17.50 -5.60 -7.93
CA ARG A 171 -18.08 -5.87 -9.26
C ARG A 171 -19.44 -6.56 -9.18
N LYS A 172 -19.70 -7.37 -8.14
CA LYS A 172 -20.99 -8.04 -7.92
C LYS A 172 -22.08 -7.10 -7.40
N ILE A 173 -21.70 -5.92 -6.92
CA ILE A 173 -22.64 -4.91 -6.43
C ILE A 173 -23.15 -4.04 -7.58
N VAL A 174 -22.28 -3.77 -8.56
CA VAL A 174 -22.57 -2.89 -9.69
C VAL A 174 -23.08 -3.64 -10.92
N GLY A 175 -22.63 -4.89 -11.12
CA GLY A 175 -23.09 -5.78 -12.20
C GLY A 175 -24.10 -6.78 -11.70
#